data_AF-A0A4Q5PL10-F1
#
_entry.id   AF-A0A4Q5PL10-F1
#
_cell.length_a   1.000
_cell.length_b   1.000
_cell.length_c   1.000
_cell.angle_alpha   90.00
_cell.angle_beta   90.00
_cell.angle_gamma   90.00
#
_symmetry.space_group_name_H-M   'P 1'
#
loop_
_entity.id
_entity.type
_entity.pdbx_description
1 polymer ?
#
loop_
_entity_poly.entity_id
_entity_poly.type
_entity_poly.pdbx_seq_one_letter_code
_entity_poly.pdbx_strand_id
1 'polypeptide(L)'
;MRVQHRHVIYVQGYDPRGLAQYYRMFRTELRKFARLYGLTATVGRPKEHAAGEFAHESAAWTIETSGDGWQTRTDYDFLRWEDLIQRDLAAPIWRTAIHGMLIYWGLVLSGTMGRFWRAHWRFATFISWPHFVLLNEAIWSAAIAWLVAWGLNALGVHGLLVGCAAAAVFIAMLGSLVKYTEERTYLLYLMADTIFT
;
A
#
# COMPACT_ATOMS: atom_id res chain seq x y z
N MET A 1 32.30 -3.83 -23.81
CA MET A 1 31.21 -4.80 -24.06
C MET A 1 29.96 -4.00 -24.44
N ARG A 2 29.33 -4.29 -25.59
CA ARG A 2 28.06 -3.65 -26.00
C ARG A 2 26.93 -4.66 -25.78
N VAL A 3 25.89 -4.27 -25.05
CA VAL A 3 24.71 -5.13 -24.80
C VAL A 3 23.73 -4.92 -25.94
N GLN A 4 23.61 -5.89 -26.85
CA GLN A 4 22.66 -5.81 -27.97
C GLN A 4 21.24 -6.19 -27.53
N HIS A 5 21.14 -7.16 -26.62
CA HIS A 5 19.88 -7.67 -26.09
C HIS A 5 19.93 -7.71 -24.58
N ARG A 6 18.87 -7.19 -23.95
CA ARG A 6 18.68 -7.18 -22.51
C ARG A 6 17.32 -7.79 -22.21
N HIS A 7 17.26 -8.63 -21.20
CA HIS A 7 16.00 -9.15 -20.69
C HIS A 7 15.82 -8.64 -19.25
N VAL A 8 14.67 -8.05 -18.96
CA VAL A 8 14.34 -7.48 -17.65
C VAL A 8 13.08 -8.15 -17.16
N ILE A 9 13.17 -8.77 -15.98
CA ILE A 9 12.02 -9.30 -15.26
C ILE A 9 11.78 -8.36 -14.08
N TYR A 10 10.60 -7.75 -14.06
CA TYR A 10 10.15 -6.88 -12.99
C TYR A 10 9.05 -7.56 -12.19
N VAL A 11 9.34 -7.80 -10.92
CA VAL A 11 8.39 -8.34 -9.94
C VAL A 11 7.71 -7.17 -9.24
N GLN A 12 6.38 -7.09 -9.32
CA GLN A 12 5.61 -6.02 -8.69
C GLN A 12 5.78 -6.04 -7.17
N GLY A 13 5.84 -4.87 -6.53
CA GLY A 13 5.63 -4.78 -5.07
C GLY A 13 4.15 -4.84 -4.70
N TYR A 14 3.81 -4.36 -3.51
CA TYR A 14 2.42 -4.17 -3.10
C TYR A 14 1.81 -2.91 -3.75
N ASP A 15 1.50 -2.97 -5.05
CA ASP A 15 0.86 -1.87 -5.80
C ASP A 15 -0.47 -2.32 -6.44
N PRO A 16 -1.62 -1.74 -6.06
CA PRO A 16 -2.93 -2.13 -6.63
C PRO A 16 -3.12 -1.63 -8.08
N ARG A 17 -2.19 -0.81 -8.60
CA ARG A 17 -2.28 -0.28 -9.95
C ARG A 17 -2.16 -1.41 -10.96
N GLY A 18 -3.20 -1.55 -11.79
CA GLY A 18 -3.20 -2.54 -12.86
C GLY A 18 -2.32 -2.18 -14.07
N LEU A 19 -2.29 -3.08 -15.06
CA LEU A 19 -1.38 -3.00 -16.23
C LEU A 19 -1.41 -1.65 -16.91
N ALA A 20 -2.62 -1.15 -17.18
CA ALA A 20 -2.81 0.06 -17.96
C ALA A 20 -2.19 1.28 -17.27
N GLN A 21 -2.26 1.34 -15.94
CA GLN A 21 -1.69 2.42 -15.17
C GLN A 21 -0.17 2.27 -15.04
N TYR A 22 0.31 1.07 -14.74
CA TYR A 22 1.75 0.79 -14.68
C TYR A 22 2.44 1.08 -16.02
N TYR A 23 1.89 0.58 -17.13
CA TYR A 23 2.43 0.80 -18.46
C TYR A 23 2.42 2.29 -18.88
N ARG A 24 1.39 3.05 -18.49
CA ARG A 24 1.32 4.50 -18.72
C ARG A 24 2.41 5.24 -17.94
N MET A 25 2.63 4.86 -16.68
CA MET A 25 3.70 5.38 -15.84
C MET A 25 5.06 5.03 -16.47
N PHE A 26 5.28 3.76 -16.81
CA PHE A 26 6.50 3.27 -17.45
C PHE A 26 6.85 4.08 -18.72
N ARG A 27 5.90 4.25 -19.65
CA ARG A 27 6.10 5.03 -20.88
C ARG A 27 6.42 6.50 -20.58
N THR A 28 5.89 7.05 -19.49
CA THR A 28 6.16 8.43 -19.10
C THR A 28 7.56 8.58 -18.52
N GLU A 29 7.97 7.66 -17.65
CA GLU A 29 9.32 7.64 -17.08
C GLU A 29 10.38 7.29 -18.14
N LEU A 30 10.09 6.40 -19.09
CA LEU A 30 10.99 6.09 -20.19
C LEU A 30 11.25 7.33 -21.08
N ARG A 31 10.24 8.16 -21.33
CA ARG A 31 10.41 9.41 -22.08
C ARG A 31 11.27 10.43 -21.32
N LYS A 32 11.09 10.52 -19.99
CA LYS A 32 11.93 11.38 -19.15
C LYS A 32 13.38 10.88 -19.13
N PHE A 33 13.57 9.58 -18.98
CA PHE A 33 14.87 8.91 -19.06
C PHE A 33 15.57 9.20 -20.40
N ALA A 34 14.85 9.01 -21.51
CA ALA A 34 15.37 9.28 -22.86
C ALA A 34 15.86 10.73 -23.01
N ARG A 35 15.07 11.69 -22.54
CA ARG A 35 15.43 13.12 -22.55
C ARG A 35 16.63 13.43 -21.66
N LEU A 36 16.66 12.85 -20.45
CA LEU A 36 17.70 13.10 -19.47
C LEU A 36 19.08 12.61 -19.95
N TYR A 37 19.11 11.47 -20.63
CA TYR A 37 20.35 10.83 -21.08
C TYR A 37 20.64 11.02 -22.58
N GLY A 38 19.87 11.85 -23.29
CA GLY A 38 20.11 12.15 -24.71
C GLY A 38 19.99 10.95 -25.64
N LEU A 39 19.13 9.98 -25.31
CA LEU A 39 18.94 8.75 -26.08
C LEU A 39 17.55 8.71 -26.74
N THR A 40 17.43 7.93 -27.82
CA THR A 40 16.13 7.64 -28.43
C THR A 40 15.57 6.37 -27.80
N ALA A 41 14.27 6.40 -27.44
CA ALA A 41 13.60 5.23 -26.88
C ALA A 41 12.21 5.06 -27.52
N THR A 42 11.90 3.84 -27.98
CA THR A 42 10.57 3.43 -28.42
C THR A 42 10.08 2.29 -27.54
N VAL A 43 8.76 2.20 -27.34
CA VAL A 43 8.14 1.16 -26.52
C VAL A 43 6.97 0.53 -27.27
N GLY A 44 6.97 -0.79 -27.34
CA GLY A 44 5.92 -1.60 -27.94
C GLY A 44 4.70 -1.71 -27.04
N ARG A 45 3.55 -2.10 -27.60
CA ARG A 45 2.33 -2.34 -26.81
C ARG A 45 2.53 -3.52 -25.84
N PRO A 46 1.91 -3.48 -24.65
CA PRO A 46 1.84 -4.64 -23.77
C PRO A 46 1.21 -5.81 -24.52
N LYS A 47 1.81 -6.98 -24.34
CA LYS A 47 1.27 -8.26 -24.78
C LYS A 47 1.12 -9.12 -23.53
N GLU A 48 -0.03 -9.73 -23.37
CA GLU A 48 -0.18 -10.83 -22.41
C GLU A 48 0.61 -12.03 -22.94
N HIS A 49 1.18 -12.82 -22.04
CA HIS A 49 1.85 -14.05 -22.46
C HIS A 49 0.79 -15.00 -23.04
N ALA A 50 1.04 -15.51 -24.25
CA ALA A 50 0.02 -16.22 -25.04
C ALA A 50 -0.34 -17.62 -24.50
N ALA A 51 0.48 -18.19 -23.62
CA ALA A 51 0.28 -19.51 -23.04
C ALA A 51 1.14 -19.71 -21.78
N GLY A 52 0.63 -20.47 -20.82
CA GLY A 52 1.32 -20.82 -19.56
C GLY A 52 0.44 -20.58 -18.34
N GLU A 53 0.71 -21.29 -17.24
CA GLU A 53 -0.03 -21.20 -15.97
C GLU A 53 -0.05 -19.77 -15.41
N PHE A 54 0.97 -18.97 -15.73
CA PHE A 54 1.15 -17.57 -15.28
C PHE A 54 0.81 -16.52 -16.35
N ALA A 55 0.13 -16.91 -17.44
CA ALA A 55 -0.18 -16.01 -18.56
C ALA A 55 -1.02 -14.79 -18.15
N HIS A 56 -1.93 -14.97 -17.18
CA HIS A 56 -2.78 -13.89 -16.64
C HIS A 56 -2.05 -13.01 -15.61
N GLU A 57 -0.96 -13.51 -15.03
CA GLU A 57 -0.13 -12.89 -13.99
C GLU A 57 1.15 -12.27 -14.57
N SER A 58 1.21 -12.12 -15.89
CA SER A 58 2.38 -11.55 -16.57
C SER A 58 2.00 -10.74 -17.80
N ALA A 59 2.69 -9.63 -18.00
CA ALA A 59 2.57 -8.82 -19.21
C ALA A 59 3.96 -8.45 -19.72
N ALA A 60 4.16 -8.50 -21.03
CA ALA A 60 5.46 -8.22 -21.64
C ALA A 60 5.38 -7.05 -22.62
N TRP A 61 6.43 -6.25 -22.71
CA TRP A 61 6.61 -5.33 -23.82
C TRP A 61 8.09 -5.21 -24.19
N THR A 62 8.34 -4.83 -25.43
CA THR A 62 9.69 -4.58 -25.93
C THR A 62 9.98 -3.08 -25.91
N ILE A 63 11.22 -2.74 -25.58
CA ILE A 63 11.76 -1.39 -25.61
C ILE A 63 12.95 -1.40 -26.55
N GLU A 64 13.05 -0.43 -27.44
CA GLU A 64 14.27 -0.20 -28.21
C GLU A 64 14.88 1.12 -27.75
N THR A 65 16.15 1.07 -27.37
CA THR A 65 16.92 2.25 -27.00
C THR A 65 18.15 2.37 -27.90
N SER A 66 18.47 3.58 -28.34
CA SER A 66 19.67 3.87 -29.11
C SER A 66 20.32 5.19 -28.69
N GLY A 67 21.64 5.25 -28.85
CA GLY A 67 22.49 6.41 -28.57
C GLY A 67 23.75 6.33 -29.43
N ASP A 68 24.82 7.03 -29.03
CA ASP A 68 26.07 7.18 -29.80
C ASP A 68 26.66 5.86 -30.31
N GLY A 69 26.27 5.47 -31.53
CA GLY A 69 26.72 4.27 -32.23
C GLY A 69 26.29 2.94 -31.59
N TRP A 70 25.31 2.94 -30.69
CA TRP A 70 24.79 1.72 -30.04
C TRP A 70 23.27 1.64 -30.10
N GLN A 71 22.79 0.39 -30.12
CA GLN A 71 21.36 0.06 -30.03
C GLN A 71 21.21 -1.16 -29.13
N THR A 72 20.19 -1.14 -28.28
CA THR A 72 19.83 -2.26 -27.41
C THR A 72 18.34 -2.50 -27.51
N ARG A 73 17.97 -3.75 -27.76
CA ARG A 73 16.60 -4.23 -27.56
C ARG A 73 16.46 -4.76 -26.15
N THR A 74 15.43 -4.30 -25.44
CA THR A 74 15.07 -4.83 -24.13
C THR A 74 13.71 -5.53 -24.21
N ASP A 75 13.66 -6.81 -23.85
CA ASP A 75 12.39 -7.46 -23.55
C ASP A 75 12.13 -7.31 -22.06
N TYR A 76 10.94 -6.78 -21.73
CA TYR A 76 10.54 -6.44 -20.37
C TYR A 76 9.33 -7.27 -19.97
N ASP A 77 9.53 -8.18 -19.03
CA ASP A 77 8.47 -8.98 -18.41
C ASP A 77 8.05 -8.36 -17.09
N PHE A 78 6.76 -8.09 -16.98
CA PHE A 78 6.11 -7.56 -15.79
C PHE A 78 5.30 -8.68 -15.13
N LEU A 79 5.84 -9.22 -14.03
CA LEU A 79 5.15 -10.15 -13.14
C LEU A 79 4.27 -9.35 -12.18
N ARG A 80 3.00 -9.72 -12.14
CA ARG A 80 1.92 -8.86 -11.66
C ARG A 80 0.92 -9.71 -10.87
N TRP A 81 0.53 -9.18 -9.71
CA TRP A 81 -0.33 -9.88 -8.76
C TRP A 81 -1.32 -8.88 -8.12
N GLU A 82 -1.79 -7.94 -8.94
CA GLU A 82 -2.74 -6.93 -8.49
C GLU A 82 -4.09 -7.51 -8.07
N ASP A 83 -4.43 -8.73 -8.51
CA ASP A 83 -5.64 -9.45 -8.13
C ASP A 83 -5.57 -9.89 -6.65
N LEU A 84 -4.41 -10.40 -6.20
CA LEU A 84 -4.16 -10.71 -4.79
C LEU A 84 -4.23 -9.43 -3.95
N ILE A 85 -3.58 -8.36 -4.41
CA ILE A 85 -3.58 -7.06 -3.71
C ILE A 85 -5.00 -6.49 -3.63
N GLN A 86 -5.78 -6.54 -4.72
CA GLN A 86 -7.16 -6.07 -4.72
C GLN A 86 -8.05 -6.90 -3.79
N ARG A 87 -7.81 -8.21 -3.69
CA ARG A 87 -8.51 -9.07 -2.75
C ARG A 87 -8.19 -8.71 -1.30
N ASP A 88 -6.94 -8.39 -1.00
CA ASP A 88 -6.52 -7.96 0.33
C ASP A 88 -7.10 -6.58 0.68
N LEU A 89 -7.11 -5.64 -0.26
CA LEU A 89 -7.73 -4.33 -0.08
C LEU A 89 -9.27 -4.38 0.02
N ALA A 90 -9.90 -5.42 -0.51
CA ALA A 90 -11.34 -5.66 -0.37
C ALA A 90 -11.72 -6.27 1.00
N ALA A 91 -10.74 -6.63 1.84
CA ALA A 91 -11.01 -7.17 3.17
C ALA A 91 -11.72 -6.15 4.07
N PRO A 92 -12.58 -6.60 5.01
CA PRO A 92 -13.21 -5.70 5.96
C PRO A 92 -12.18 -4.93 6.79
N ILE A 93 -12.41 -3.62 6.97
CA ILE A 93 -11.53 -2.69 7.71
C ILE A 93 -11.09 -3.27 9.06
N TRP A 94 -12.05 -3.82 9.84
CA TRP A 94 -11.76 -4.38 11.17
C TRP A 94 -10.78 -5.55 11.10
N ARG A 95 -10.84 -6.38 10.04
CA ARG A 95 -9.95 -7.51 9.86
C ARG A 95 -8.53 -7.02 9.59
N THR A 96 -8.37 -6.07 8.67
CA THR A 96 -7.07 -5.46 8.35
C THR A 96 -6.46 -4.76 9.57
N ALA A 97 -7.27 -4.00 10.31
CA ALA A 97 -6.81 -3.30 11.50
C ALA A 97 -6.35 -4.25 12.61
N ILE A 98 -7.11 -5.32 12.89
CA ILE A 98 -6.73 -6.30 13.92
C ILE A 98 -5.44 -7.05 13.52
N HIS A 99 -5.37 -7.57 12.29
CA HIS A 99 -4.19 -8.33 11.85
C HIS A 99 -2.94 -7.44 11.80
N GLY A 100 -3.06 -6.23 11.25
CA GLY A 100 -1.96 -5.26 11.22
C GLY A 100 -1.47 -4.88 12.61
N MET A 101 -2.38 -4.75 13.58
CA MET A 101 -2.02 -4.46 14.97
C MET A 101 -1.37 -5.66 15.67
N LEU A 102 -1.84 -6.88 15.43
CA LEU A 102 -1.23 -8.10 15.98
C LEU A 102 0.21 -8.29 15.49
N ILE A 103 0.45 -8.10 14.18
CA ILE A 103 1.80 -8.17 13.61
C ILE A 103 2.71 -7.11 14.25
N TYR A 104 2.23 -5.87 14.35
CA TYR A 104 3.02 -4.79 14.94
C TYR A 104 3.38 -5.04 16.40
N TRP A 105 2.43 -5.49 17.22
CA TRP A 105 2.75 -5.90 18.59
C TRP A 105 3.73 -7.06 18.63
N GLY A 106 3.64 -8.03 17.72
CA GLY A 106 4.65 -9.08 17.56
C GLY A 106 6.05 -8.51 17.28
N LEU A 107 6.17 -7.50 16.41
CA LEU A 107 7.43 -6.81 16.12
C LEU A 107 7.97 -6.03 17.33
N VAL A 108 7.09 -5.40 18.12
CA VAL A 108 7.45 -4.66 19.34
C VAL A 108 7.91 -5.64 20.43
N LEU A 109 7.11 -6.66 20.74
CA LEU A 109 7.37 -7.63 21.80
C LEU A 109 8.59 -8.51 21.52
N SER A 110 8.88 -8.81 20.25
CA SER A 110 10.10 -9.51 19.85
C SER A 110 11.37 -8.65 19.88
N GLY A 111 11.25 -7.34 20.14
CA GLY A 111 12.36 -6.39 20.07
C GLY A 111 12.83 -6.07 18.64
N THR A 112 12.15 -6.61 17.62
CA THR A 112 12.46 -6.35 16.20
C THR A 112 12.28 -4.88 15.85
N MET A 113 11.23 -4.25 16.37
CA MET A 113 11.04 -2.80 16.19
C MET A 113 12.24 -2.00 16.75
N GLY A 114 12.76 -2.36 17.91
CA GLY A 114 13.97 -1.74 18.47
C GLY A 114 15.23 -1.96 17.63
N ARG A 115 15.31 -3.07 16.88
CA ARG A 115 16.37 -3.28 15.86
C ARG A 115 16.17 -2.40 14.64
N PHE A 116 14.94 -2.24 14.15
CA PHE A 116 14.64 -1.34 13.04
C PHE A 116 14.98 0.11 13.37
N TRP A 117 14.63 0.58 14.57
CA TRP A 117 14.98 1.93 15.01
C TRP A 117 16.49 2.17 15.01
N ARG A 118 17.27 1.19 15.49
CA ARG A 118 18.74 1.27 15.51
C ARG A 118 19.37 1.19 14.12
N ALA A 119 18.79 0.40 13.22
CA ALA A 119 19.30 0.23 11.87
C ALA A 119 18.94 1.42 10.97
N HIS A 120 17.67 1.83 10.96
CA HIS A 120 17.20 2.92 10.12
C HIS A 120 15.86 3.50 10.61
N TRP A 121 15.92 4.61 11.35
CA TRP A 121 14.73 5.23 11.98
C TRP A 121 13.61 5.58 10.98
N ARG A 122 13.94 5.97 9.73
CA ARG A 122 12.94 6.28 8.70
C ARG A 122 12.07 5.08 8.34
N PHE A 123 12.67 3.89 8.33
CA PHE A 123 11.96 2.64 8.05
C PHE A 123 11.10 2.23 9.25
N ALA A 124 11.61 2.39 10.47
CA ALA A 124 10.85 2.13 11.69
C ALA A 124 9.62 3.05 11.81
N THR A 125 9.76 4.34 11.45
CA THR A 125 8.65 5.29 11.39
C THR A 125 7.66 4.92 10.30
N PHE A 126 8.13 4.49 9.12
CA PHE A 126 7.25 4.03 8.03
C PHE A 126 6.36 2.86 8.47
N ILE A 127 6.93 1.83 9.10
CA ILE A 127 6.17 0.69 9.63
C ILE A 127 5.22 1.11 10.75
N SER A 128 5.61 2.07 11.60
CA SER A 128 4.79 2.52 12.75
C SER A 128 3.70 3.51 12.40
N TRP A 129 3.76 4.13 11.22
CA TRP A 129 2.85 5.18 10.81
C TRP A 129 1.36 4.79 10.85
N PRO A 130 0.91 3.68 10.23
CA PRO A 130 -0.50 3.31 10.28
C PRO A 130 -1.00 3.07 11.71
N HIS A 131 -0.16 2.51 12.59
CA HIS A 131 -0.52 2.26 14.00
C HIS A 131 -0.60 3.55 14.80
N PHE A 132 0.28 4.50 14.54
CA PHE A 132 0.23 5.83 15.16
C PHE A 132 -1.05 6.59 14.74
N VAL A 133 -1.39 6.56 13.45
CA VAL A 133 -2.63 7.19 12.95
C VAL A 133 -3.85 6.52 13.57
N LEU A 134 -3.91 5.17 13.57
CA LEU A 134 -5.02 4.43 14.16
C LEU A 134 -5.19 4.75 15.65
N LEU A 135 -4.08 4.85 16.40
CA LEU A 135 -4.10 5.23 17.80
C LEU A 135 -4.64 6.65 17.98
N ASN A 136 -4.24 7.60 17.14
CA ASN A 136 -4.73 8.98 17.21
C ASN A 136 -6.24 9.06 16.93
N GLU A 137 -6.71 8.36 15.91
CA GLU A 137 -8.13 8.27 15.57
C GLU A 137 -8.93 7.64 16.71
N ALA A 138 -8.42 6.56 17.31
CA ALA A 138 -9.02 5.92 18.47
C ALA A 138 -9.09 6.86 19.69
N ILE A 139 -8.05 7.67 19.95
CA ILE A 139 -8.06 8.66 21.04
C ILE A 139 -9.16 9.70 20.81
N TRP A 140 -9.29 10.25 19.59
CA TRP A 140 -10.33 11.23 19.29
C TRP A 140 -11.74 10.63 19.32
N SER A 141 -11.91 9.41 18.82
CA SER A 141 -13.17 8.67 18.93
C SER A 141 -13.54 8.41 20.39
N ALA A 142 -12.58 8.05 21.24
CA ALA A 142 -12.80 7.81 22.66
C ALA A 142 -13.14 9.10 23.41
N ALA A 143 -12.50 10.22 23.08
CA ALA A 143 -12.81 11.51 23.67
C ALA A 143 -14.26 11.93 23.39
N ILE A 144 -14.73 11.77 22.15
CA ILE A 144 -16.13 12.06 21.78
C ILE A 144 -17.10 11.10 22.46
N ALA A 145 -16.81 9.80 22.46
CA ALA A 145 -17.63 8.81 23.15
C ALA A 145 -17.75 9.11 24.66
N TRP A 146 -16.65 9.54 25.28
CA TRP A 146 -16.63 9.96 26.68
C TRP A 146 -17.46 11.23 26.93
N LEU A 147 -17.37 12.24 26.06
CA LEU A 147 -18.20 13.45 26.15
C LEU A 147 -19.70 13.13 26.04
N VAL A 148 -20.07 12.22 25.14
CA VAL A 148 -21.46 11.75 25.03
C VAL A 148 -21.89 11.02 26.30
N ALA A 149 -21.05 10.13 26.82
CA ALA A 149 -21.33 9.42 28.06
C ALA A 149 -21.51 10.37 29.25
N TRP A 150 -20.65 11.38 29.34
CA TRP A 150 -20.72 12.42 30.36
C TRP A 150 -22.01 13.23 30.25
N GLY A 151 -22.39 13.66 29.04
CA GLY A 151 -23.63 14.39 28.79
C GLY A 151 -24.89 13.56 29.13
N LEU A 152 -24.91 12.28 28.76
CA LEU A 152 -26.03 11.38 29.10
C LEU A 152 -26.18 11.19 30.61
N ASN A 153 -25.07 11.04 31.33
CA ASN A 153 -25.09 10.98 32.80
C ASN A 153 -25.58 12.30 33.41
N ALA A 154 -25.19 13.45 32.87
CA ALA A 154 -25.67 14.74 33.35
C ALA A 154 -27.19 14.93 33.15
N LEU A 155 -27.77 14.25 32.15
CA LEU A 155 -29.21 14.22 31.88
C LEU A 155 -29.97 13.16 32.69
N GLY A 156 -29.30 12.46 33.61
CA GLY A 156 -29.93 11.44 34.47
C GLY A 156 -30.06 10.06 33.82
N VAL A 157 -29.47 9.83 32.64
CA VAL A 157 -29.40 8.50 32.02
C VAL A 157 -28.16 7.80 32.56
N HIS A 158 -28.33 6.61 33.13
CA HIS A 158 -27.25 5.89 33.80
C HIS A 158 -27.21 4.41 33.40
N GLY A 159 -26.15 3.73 33.87
CA GLY A 159 -26.01 2.29 33.72
C GLY A 159 -25.71 1.85 32.29
N LEU A 160 -26.19 0.66 31.93
CA LEU A 160 -25.86 -0.02 30.67
C LEU A 160 -26.18 0.82 29.42
N LEU A 161 -27.21 1.66 29.47
CA LEU A 161 -27.61 2.50 28.34
C LEU A 161 -26.51 3.49 27.94
N VAL A 162 -25.84 4.10 28.92
CA VAL A 162 -24.71 5.01 28.66
C VAL A 162 -23.52 4.25 28.09
N GLY A 163 -23.22 3.07 28.63
CA GLY A 163 -22.13 2.22 28.15
C GLY A 163 -22.34 1.80 26.69
N CYS A 164 -23.54 1.33 26.35
CA CYS A 164 -23.90 0.96 24.98
C CYS A 164 -23.85 2.17 24.02
N ALA A 165 -24.37 3.32 24.45
CA ALA A 165 -24.33 4.54 23.64
C ALA A 165 -22.89 5.01 23.37
N ALA A 166 -22.05 5.02 24.40
CA ALA A 166 -20.64 5.39 24.27
C ALA A 166 -19.87 4.43 23.35
N ALA A 167 -20.08 3.12 23.50
CA ALA A 167 -19.46 2.11 22.64
C ALA A 167 -19.91 2.25 21.18
N ALA A 168 -21.20 2.47 20.94
CA ALA A 168 -21.73 2.69 19.61
C ALA A 168 -21.13 3.95 18.95
N VAL A 169 -21.05 5.05 19.71
CA VAL A 169 -20.42 6.31 19.25
C VAL A 169 -18.94 6.09 18.95
N PHE A 170 -18.21 5.38 19.81
CA PHE A 170 -16.80 5.08 19.58
C PHE A 170 -16.59 4.31 18.28
N ILE A 171 -17.31 3.21 18.08
CA ILE A 171 -17.19 2.35 16.88
C ILE A 171 -17.57 3.13 15.62
N ALA A 172 -18.67 3.88 15.66
CA ALA A 172 -19.13 4.67 14.52
C ALA A 172 -18.13 5.78 14.16
N MET A 173 -17.61 6.49 15.17
CA MET A 173 -16.63 7.57 14.96
C MET A 173 -15.31 7.02 14.44
N LEU A 174 -14.80 5.93 15.02
CA LEU A 174 -13.54 5.32 14.61
C LEU A 174 -13.63 4.80 13.17
N GLY A 175 -14.68 4.03 12.85
CA GLY A 175 -14.89 3.52 11.50
C GLY A 175 -15.07 4.64 10.47
N SER A 176 -15.71 5.74 10.86
CA SER A 176 -15.86 6.92 10.01
C SER A 176 -14.53 7.61 9.79
N LEU A 177 -13.76 7.90 10.85
CA LEU A 177 -12.45 8.54 10.77
C LEU A 177 -11.54 7.75 9.85
N VAL A 178 -11.31 6.47 10.13
CA VAL A 178 -10.48 5.58 9.30
C VAL A 178 -10.90 5.67 7.83
N LYS A 179 -12.20 5.58 7.54
CA LYS A 179 -12.71 5.63 6.16
C LYS A 179 -12.47 6.98 5.48
N TYR A 180 -12.68 8.09 6.19
CA TYR A 180 -12.56 9.44 5.63
C TYR A 180 -11.11 9.92 5.52
N THR A 181 -10.22 9.44 6.38
CA THR A 181 -8.82 9.84 6.39
C THR A 181 -7.95 8.95 5.50
N GLU A 182 -8.40 7.75 5.14
CA GLU A 182 -7.61 6.74 4.40
C GLU A 182 -6.92 7.29 3.15
N GLU A 183 -7.63 8.09 2.34
CA GLU A 183 -7.05 8.66 1.10
C GLU A 183 -5.83 9.57 1.36
N ARG A 184 -5.70 10.10 2.58
CA ARG A 184 -4.61 10.99 3.00
C ARG A 184 -3.58 10.29 3.87
N THR A 185 -4.00 9.35 4.70
CA THR A 185 -3.15 8.69 5.69
C THR A 185 -2.54 7.39 5.17
N TYR A 186 -3.19 6.75 4.19
CA TYR A 186 -2.84 5.44 3.66
C TYR A 186 -2.75 4.36 4.75
N LEU A 187 -3.54 4.49 5.83
CA LEU A 187 -3.46 3.64 7.00
C LEU A 187 -3.76 2.18 6.64
N LEU A 188 -4.90 1.91 6.00
CA LEU A 188 -5.34 0.57 5.64
C LEU A 188 -4.46 -0.01 4.54
N TYR A 189 -4.05 0.81 3.57
CA TYR A 189 -3.10 0.41 2.54
C TYR A 189 -1.78 -0.09 3.15
N LEU A 190 -1.18 0.67 4.07
CA LEU A 190 0.09 0.31 4.71
C LEU A 190 -0.06 -0.88 5.68
N MET A 191 -1.20 -1.02 6.36
CA MET A 191 -1.47 -2.21 7.15
C MET A 191 -1.58 -3.46 6.28
N ALA A 192 -2.26 -3.36 5.13
CA ALA A 192 -2.39 -4.48 4.21
C ALA A 192 -1.04 -4.86 3.56
N ASP A 193 -0.21 -3.89 3.20
CA ASP A 193 1.18 -4.11 2.76
C ASP A 193 2.01 -4.86 3.82
N THR A 194 1.87 -4.45 5.08
CA THR A 194 2.55 -5.11 6.21
C THR A 194 2.04 -6.53 6.45
N ILE A 195 0.77 -6.82 6.16
CA ILE A 195 0.19 -8.17 6.29
C ILE A 195 0.66 -9.08 5.14
N PHE A 196 0.87 -8.51 3.95
CA PHE A 196 1.33 -9.24 2.77
C PHE A 196 2.81 -9.65 2.85
N THR A 197 3.62 -8.91 3.62
CA THR A 197 5.08 -9.11 3.77
C THR A 197 5.45 -10.17 4.82
#